data_AF-A0A2V9C7G0-F1
#
_entry.id   AF-A0A2V9C7G0-F1
#
_cell.length_a   1.000
_cell.length_b   1.000
_cell.length_c   1.000
_cell.angle_alpha   90.00
_cell.angle_beta   90.00
_cell.angle_gamma   90.00
#
_symmetry.space_group_name_H-M   'P 1'
#
loop_
_entity.id
_entity.type
_entity.pdbx_description
1 polymer ?
#
loop_
_entity_poly.entity_id
_entity_poly.type
_entity_poly.pdbx_seq_one_letter_code
_entity_poly.pdbx_strand_id
1 'polypeptide(L)'
;MPAGLRTQQRLSRQYLYQAGDYSLDLRLENERGSPRVALVGQIQNRKQVGKRLGSVPVQLLSGKQVLAQATSNSLGEFQMEYEPSKHLRLYVPVRQAGKRVDVSPSQPVGRKTRGGSWHPVAQRRSYLDQ
;
A
#
# COMPACT_ATOMS: atom_id res chain seq x y z
N MET A 1 -11.25 1.65 37.21
CA MET A 1 -9.93 2.16 36.81
C MET A 1 -9.77 1.97 35.31
N PRO A 2 -9.67 3.01 34.47
CA PRO A 2 -9.33 2.79 33.07
C PRO A 2 -7.83 2.45 33.01
N ALA A 3 -7.51 1.26 32.49
CA ALA A 3 -6.14 0.87 32.21
C ALA A 3 -5.53 1.87 31.23
N GLY A 4 -4.41 2.47 31.61
CA GLY A 4 -3.72 3.49 30.83
C GLY A 4 -3.45 2.99 29.42
N LEU A 5 -4.06 3.67 28.45
CA LEU A 5 -3.76 3.54 27.03
C LEU A 5 -2.29 3.92 26.83
N ARG A 6 -1.39 2.94 26.74
CA ARG A 6 -0.05 3.15 26.19
C ARG A 6 -0.21 3.48 24.72
N THR A 7 -0.52 4.75 24.41
CA THR A 7 -0.54 5.25 23.04
C THR A 7 0.89 5.42 22.57
N GLN A 8 1.49 4.34 22.07
CA GLN A 8 2.74 4.43 21.34
C GLN A 8 2.49 5.32 20.12
N GLN A 9 3.19 6.45 20.06
CA GLN A 9 3.06 7.42 18.97
C GLN A 9 3.33 6.72 17.63
N ARG A 10 2.29 6.55 16.82
CA ARG A 10 2.33 5.83 15.55
C ARG A 10 2.32 6.86 14.42
N LEU A 11 3.39 6.88 13.64
CA LEU A 11 3.47 7.72 12.45
C LEU A 11 2.74 7.01 11.32
N SER A 12 1.71 7.65 10.77
CA SER A 12 0.95 7.10 9.66
C SER A 12 1.12 7.92 8.37
N ARG A 13 1.27 7.22 7.25
CA ARG A 13 1.33 7.83 5.92
C ARG A 13 0.33 7.15 5.02
N GLN A 14 -0.50 7.94 4.36
CA GLN A 14 -1.51 7.45 3.44
C GLN A 14 -1.19 7.91 2.02
N TYR A 15 -1.36 6.99 1.07
CA TYR A 15 -1.15 7.22 -0.35
C TYR A 15 -2.34 6.67 -1.12
N LEU A 16 -2.86 7.48 -2.04
CA LEU A 16 -3.87 7.03 -2.98
C LEU A 16 -3.29 7.06 -4.39
N TYR A 17 -3.29 5.89 -5.03
CA TYR A 17 -2.94 5.73 -6.43
C TYR A 17 -4.20 5.43 -7.23
N GLN A 18 -4.23 5.83 -8.50
CA GLN A 18 -5.29 5.47 -9.44
C GLN A 18 -4.73 5.06 -10.81
N ALA A 19 -5.25 3.99 -11.43
CA ALA A 19 -5.16 3.79 -12.88
C ALA A 19 -6.36 3.05 -13.45
N GLY A 20 -6.81 3.58 -14.59
CA GLY A 20 -8.03 3.12 -15.23
C GLY A 20 -9.16 3.08 -14.21
N ASP A 21 -9.73 1.89 -14.06
CA ASP A 21 -10.92 1.68 -13.24
C ASP A 21 -10.60 1.31 -11.80
N TYR A 22 -9.32 1.32 -11.39
CA TYR A 22 -8.96 0.93 -10.02
C TYR A 22 -8.34 2.07 -9.23
N SER A 23 -8.51 1.98 -7.92
CA SER A 23 -7.76 2.72 -6.91
C SER A 23 -6.99 1.75 -6.01
N LEU A 24 -5.85 2.23 -5.49
CA LEU A 24 -5.05 1.55 -4.47
C LEU A 24 -4.82 2.56 -3.36
N ASP A 25 -5.50 2.34 -2.23
CA ASP A 25 -5.23 3.07 -0.99
C ASP A 25 -4.17 2.30 -0.21
N LEU A 26 -3.11 2.98 0.23
CA LEU A 26 -2.04 2.42 1.03
C LEU A 26 -1.88 3.23 2.30
N ARG A 27 -1.81 2.53 3.43
CA ARG A 27 -1.43 3.09 4.72
C ARG A 27 -0.17 2.41 5.23
N LEU A 28 0.83 3.22 5.54
CA LEU A 28 2.04 2.79 6.21
C LEU A 28 1.99 3.29 7.64
N GLU A 29 2.18 2.38 8.58
CA GLU A 29 2.19 2.67 10.01
C GLU A 29 3.55 2.28 10.57
N ASN A 30 4.21 3.26 11.19
CA ASN A 30 5.49 3.07 11.83
C ASN A 30 5.35 3.34 13.31
N GLU A 31 5.60 2.32 14.12
CA GLU A 31 5.56 2.42 15.57
C GLU A 31 6.93 2.85 16.10
N ARG A 32 6.98 3.87 16.96
CA ARG A 32 8.24 4.27 17.59
C ARG A 32 8.84 3.09 18.35
N GLY A 33 10.09 2.76 18.03
CA GLY A 33 10.84 1.65 18.65
C GLY A 33 10.70 0.32 17.90
N SER A 34 9.81 0.22 16.91
CA SER A 34 9.78 -0.92 16.00
C SER A 34 10.71 -0.69 14.80
N PRO A 35 11.55 -1.68 14.42
CA PRO A 35 12.30 -1.62 13.18
C PRO A 35 11.42 -1.91 11.95
N ARG A 36 10.16 -2.33 12.15
CA ARG A 36 9.24 -2.73 11.08
C ARG A 36 8.13 -1.72 10.85
N VAL A 37 7.78 -1.59 9.58
CA VAL A 37 6.63 -0.82 9.09
C VAL A 37 5.50 -1.79 8.80
N ALA A 38 4.32 -1.52 9.35
CA ALA A 38 3.09 -2.17 8.92
C ALA A 38 2.56 -1.47 7.66
N LEU A 39 2.29 -2.25 6.61
CA LEU A 39 1.68 -1.79 5.37
C LEU A 39 0.32 -2.46 5.22
N VAL A 40 -0.71 -1.64 5.20
CA VAL A 40 -2.09 -2.03 4.91
C VAL A 40 -2.47 -1.40 3.59
N GLY A 41 -3.15 -2.14 2.73
CA GLY A 41 -3.63 -1.60 1.47
C GLY A 41 -4.98 -2.15 1.07
N GLN A 42 -5.70 -1.40 0.26
CA GLN A 42 -6.99 -1.79 -0.30
C GLN A 42 -7.02 -1.51 -1.81
N ILE A 43 -7.34 -2.54 -2.58
CA ILE A 43 -7.55 -2.47 -4.03
C ILE A 43 -9.05 -2.34 -4.28
N GLN A 44 -9.48 -1.33 -5.03
CA GLN A 44 -10.89 -1.10 -5.33
C GLN A 44 -11.12 -0.91 -6.82
N ASN A 45 -12.24 -1.42 -7.34
CA ASN A 45 -12.72 -1.07 -8.67
C ASN A 45 -13.69 0.12 -8.55
N ARG A 46 -13.30 1.27 -9.09
CA ARG A 46 -14.02 2.54 -9.08
C ARG A 46 -15.24 2.56 -10.01
N LYS A 47 -15.29 1.72 -11.04
CA LYS A 47 -16.44 1.61 -11.95
C LYS A 47 -17.46 0.58 -11.48
N GLN A 48 -17.02 -0.44 -10.74
CA GLN A 48 -17.85 -1.52 -10.23
C GLN A 48 -17.67 -1.62 -8.73
N VAL A 49 -18.30 -0.69 -8.02
CA VAL A 49 -18.35 -0.70 -6.55
C VAL A 49 -18.94 -2.03 -6.09
N GLY A 50 -18.23 -2.73 -5.19
CA GLY A 50 -18.63 -4.04 -4.68
C GLY A 50 -18.13 -5.26 -5.47
N LYS A 51 -17.44 -5.05 -6.61
CA LYS A 51 -16.72 -6.16 -7.26
C LYS A 51 -15.64 -6.69 -6.32
N ARG A 52 -15.75 -7.97 -5.95
CA ARG A 52 -14.77 -8.64 -5.10
C ARG A 52 -13.43 -8.74 -5.84
N LEU A 53 -12.38 -8.19 -5.24
CA LEU A 53 -11.00 -8.31 -5.70
C LEU A 53 -10.21 -9.19 -4.74
N GLY A 54 -10.78 -10.35 -4.45
CA GLY A 54 -10.13 -11.38 -3.63
C GLY A 54 -9.03 -12.11 -4.38
N SER A 55 -8.11 -12.66 -3.60
CA SER A 55 -7.04 -13.53 -4.08
C SER A 55 -6.06 -12.85 -5.04
N VAL A 56 -5.89 -11.53 -4.93
CA VAL A 56 -4.86 -10.80 -5.69
C VAL A 56 -3.54 -10.89 -4.92
N PRO A 57 -2.49 -11.52 -5.47
CA PRO A 57 -1.20 -11.57 -4.81
C PRO A 57 -0.53 -10.20 -4.85
N VAL A 58 0.01 -9.75 -3.74
CA VAL A 58 0.72 -8.48 -3.59
C VAL A 58 2.14 -8.77 -3.12
N GLN A 59 3.13 -8.16 -3.75
CA GLN A 59 4.53 -8.33 -3.38
C GLN A 59 5.17 -6.97 -3.12
N LEU A 60 5.90 -6.84 -2.01
CA LEU A 60 6.77 -5.71 -1.75
C LEU A 60 8.20 -6.11 -2.07
N LEU A 61 8.87 -5.32 -2.91
CA LEU A 61 10.24 -5.56 -3.33
C LEU A 61 11.16 -4.40 -2.97
N SER A 62 12.43 -4.69 -2.74
CA SER A 62 13.53 -3.73 -2.81
C SER A 62 14.50 -4.20 -3.89
N GLY A 63 14.63 -3.43 -4.97
CA GLY A 63 15.36 -3.88 -6.16
C GLY A 63 14.75 -5.19 -6.70
N LYS A 64 15.50 -6.28 -6.67
CA LYS A 64 15.05 -7.62 -7.11
C LYS A 64 14.61 -8.53 -5.95
N GLN A 65 14.84 -8.13 -4.70
CA GLN A 65 14.52 -8.92 -3.53
C GLN A 65 13.06 -8.70 -3.13
N VAL A 66 12.34 -9.79 -2.86
CA VAL A 66 11.03 -9.73 -2.23
C VAL A 66 11.22 -9.56 -0.73
N LEU A 67 10.69 -8.47 -0.17
CA LEU A 67 10.73 -8.19 1.27
C LEU A 67 9.52 -8.77 1.99
N ALA A 68 8.34 -8.73 1.35
CA ALA A 68 7.11 -9.24 1.91
C ALA A 68 6.11 -9.60 0.81
N GLN A 69 5.17 -10.48 1.14
CA GLN A 69 4.08 -10.88 0.25
C GLN A 69 2.78 -11.01 1.04
N ALA A 70 1.66 -10.72 0.38
CA ALA A 70 0.33 -10.95 0.91
C ALA A 70 -0.62 -11.32 -0.23
N THR A 71 -1.82 -11.77 0.12
CA THR A 71 -2.91 -11.99 -0.82
C THR A 71 -4.11 -11.21 -0.34
N SER A 72 -4.80 -10.50 -1.23
CA SER A 72 -5.97 -9.72 -0.86
C SER A 72 -7.15 -10.60 -0.43
N ASN A 73 -7.91 -10.13 0.56
CA ASN A 73 -9.18 -10.71 0.94
C ASN A 73 -10.29 -10.34 -0.07
N SER A 74 -11.52 -10.85 0.13
CA SER A 74 -12.66 -10.60 -0.76
C SER A 74 -13.04 -9.11 -0.91
N LEU A 75 -12.65 -8.25 0.04
CA LEU A 75 -12.82 -6.80 0.03
C LEU A 75 -11.65 -6.06 -0.66
N GLY A 76 -10.66 -6.79 -1.16
CA GLY A 76 -9.47 -6.23 -1.80
C GLY A 76 -8.40 -5.74 -0.82
N GLU A 77 -8.56 -6.01 0.49
CA GLU A 77 -7.62 -5.57 1.52
C GLU A 77 -6.48 -6.58 1.69
N PHE A 78 -5.29 -6.08 2.00
CA PHE A 78 -4.12 -6.89 2.32
C PHE A 78 -3.27 -6.18 3.37
N GLN A 79 -2.50 -6.97 4.12
CA GLN A 79 -1.58 -6.46 5.13
C GLN A 79 -0.25 -7.22 5.05
N MET A 80 0.85 -6.51 5.27
CA MET A 80 2.18 -7.08 5.41
C MET A 80 3.07 -6.19 6.29
N GLU A 81 4.16 -6.76 6.80
CA GLU A 81 5.19 -6.02 7.53
C GLU A 81 6.53 -6.15 6.83
N TYR A 82 7.36 -5.11 6.91
CA TYR A 82 8.68 -5.12 6.33
C TYR A 82 9.62 -4.18 7.07
N GLU A 83 10.93 -4.42 6.96
CA GLU A 83 11.94 -3.49 7.44
C GLU A 83 12.20 -2.40 6.39
N PRO A 84 12.28 -1.11 6.77
CA PRO A 84 12.55 -0.02 5.86
C PRO A 84 13.76 -0.29 4.97
N SER A 85 13.57 -0.14 3.66
CA SER A 85 14.64 -0.30 2.67
C SER A 85 14.55 0.79 1.61
N LYS A 86 15.64 0.98 0.86
CA LYS A 86 15.67 1.87 -0.31
C LYS A 86 15.01 1.18 -1.51
N HIS A 87 14.56 1.97 -2.47
CA HIS A 87 14.00 1.47 -3.75
C HIS A 87 12.84 0.49 -3.59
N LEU A 88 11.95 0.77 -2.63
CA LEU A 88 10.74 -0.02 -2.42
C LEU A 88 9.82 0.08 -3.63
N ARG A 89 9.24 -1.06 -4.00
CA ARG A 89 8.30 -1.21 -5.11
C ARG A 89 7.22 -2.21 -4.71
N LEU A 90 5.97 -1.77 -4.71
CA LEU A 90 4.82 -2.63 -4.46
C LEU A 90 4.24 -3.10 -5.80
N TYR A 91 4.15 -4.41 -5.95
CA TYR A 91 3.62 -5.10 -7.12
C TYR A 91 2.22 -5.62 -6.85
N VAL A 92 1.26 -5.17 -7.67
CA VAL A 92 -0.14 -5.61 -7.62
C VAL A 92 -0.60 -5.98 -9.03
N PRO A 93 -0.78 -7.27 -9.37
CA PRO A 93 -1.23 -7.73 -10.67
C PRO A 93 -2.76 -7.72 -10.73
N VAL A 94 -3.36 -6.54 -10.88
CA VAL A 94 -4.81 -6.44 -11.06
C VAL A 94 -5.15 -6.86 -12.50
N ARG A 95 -5.91 -7.94 -12.67
CA ARG A 95 -6.30 -8.46 -13.99
C ARG A 95 -7.36 -7.56 -14.63
N GLN A 96 -6.94 -6.44 -15.21
CA GLN A 96 -7.69 -5.77 -16.27
C GLN A 96 -6.69 -5.37 -17.36
N ALA A 97 -6.79 -6.02 -18.52
CA ALA A 97 -5.93 -5.80 -19.69
C ALA A 97 -4.41 -5.94 -19.44
N GLY A 98 -3.97 -6.90 -18.60
CA GLY A 98 -2.53 -7.22 -18.44
C GLY A 98 -1.69 -6.12 -17.78
N LYS A 99 -2.32 -5.20 -17.04
CA LYS A 99 -1.64 -4.02 -16.47
C LYS A 99 -0.91 -4.39 -15.18
N ARG A 100 0.33 -3.90 -15.06
CA ARG A 100 1.27 -4.16 -13.97
C ARG A 100 1.45 -2.88 -13.17
N VAL A 101 1.43 -2.98 -11.84
CA VAL A 101 1.58 -1.82 -10.96
C VAL A 101 2.91 -1.93 -10.24
N ASP A 102 3.68 -0.84 -10.26
CA ASP A 102 4.92 -0.68 -9.50
C ASP A 102 4.81 0.71 -8.85
N VAL A 103 4.57 0.75 -7.54
CA VAL A 103 4.50 1.99 -6.77
C VAL A 103 5.60 2.02 -5.73
N SER A 104 6.25 3.16 -5.55
CA SER A 104 7.26 3.35 -4.51
C SER A 104 6.65 3.93 -3.23
N PRO A 105 6.53 3.16 -2.15
CA PRO A 105 5.96 3.65 -0.88
C PRO A 105 6.87 4.65 -0.13
N SER A 106 8.13 4.82 -0.55
CA SER A 106 9.10 5.72 0.08
C SER A 106 9.27 7.09 -0.58
N GLN A 107 8.84 7.27 -1.83
CA GLN A 107 8.93 8.53 -2.58
C GLN A 107 7.83 8.61 -3.66
N PRO A 108 7.27 9.80 -3.96
CA PRO A 108 6.38 9.98 -5.11
C PRO A 108 7.21 9.86 -6.39
N VAL A 109 7.41 8.62 -6.87
CA VAL A 109 8.11 8.41 -8.14
C VAL A 109 7.08 8.41 -9.27
N GLY A 110 7.02 9.53 -9.98
CA GLY A 110 6.50 9.56 -11.35
C GLY A 110 7.48 8.84 -12.28
N ARG A 111 7.46 7.51 -12.32
CA ARG A 111 8.13 6.76 -13.41
C ARG A 111 7.10 6.06 -14.26
N LYS A 112 7.01 6.53 -15.50
CA LYS A 112 6.18 6.01 -16.58
C LYS A 112 6.62 4.58 -16.92
N THR A 113 6.01 3.57 -16.29
CA THR A 113 6.10 2.18 -16.76
C THR A 113 5.21 2.01 -17.99
N ARG A 114 5.71 1.28 -19.00
CA ARG A 114 4.97 0.94 -20.22
C ARG A 114 3.88 -0.08 -19.87
N GLY A 115 2.77 0.42 -19.35
CA GLY A 115 1.59 -0.33 -18.95
C GLY A 115 0.76 0.49 -17.97
N GLY A 116 -0.39 1.01 -18.43
CA GLY A 116 -1.41 1.74 -17.62
C GLY A 116 -0.89 2.48 -16.39
N SER A 117 -0.39 3.70 -16.59
CA SER A 117 0.26 4.52 -15.55
C SER A 117 -0.66 4.80 -14.35
N TRP A 118 -0.24 4.36 -13.16
CA TRP A 118 -0.84 4.75 -11.89
C TRP A 118 -0.22 6.05 -11.42
N HIS A 119 -1.04 7.07 -11.21
CA HIS A 119 -0.56 8.35 -10.71
C HIS A 119 -0.91 8.50 -9.23
N PRO A 120 0.03 8.98 -8.39
CA PRO A 120 -0.33 9.40 -7.06
C PRO A 120 -1.28 10.59 -7.19
N VAL A 121 -2.48 10.46 -6.64
CA VAL A 121 -3.49 11.53 -6.66
C VAL A 121 -3.60 12.25 -5.32
N ALA A 122 -3.15 11.60 -4.24
CA ALA A 122 -3.09 12.21 -2.92
C ALA A 122 -2.02 11.54 -2.06
N GLN A 123 -1.37 12.32 -1.21
CA GLN A 123 -0.54 11.87 -0.10
C GLN A 123 -0.94 12.65 1.14
N ARG A 124 -1.21 11.95 2.24
CA ARG A 124 -1.47 12.57 3.54
C ARG A 124 -0.48 12.02 4.55
N ARG A 125 0.21 12.93 5.24
CA ARG A 125 0.97 12.59 6.44
C ARG A 125 0.08 12.94 7.61
N SER A 126 -0.25 11.94 8.41
CA SER A 126 -0.95 12.14 9.66
C SER A 126 0.02 11.80 10.76
N TYR A 127 0.49 12.84 11.44
CA TYR A 127 0.95 12.68 12.80
C TYR A 127 -0.32 12.44 13.60
N LEU A 128 -0.44 11.26 14.19
CA LEU A 128 -1.30 11.13 15.36
C LEU A 128 -0.55 11.85 16.49
N ASP A 129 -0.59 13.17 16.44
CA ASP A 129 -0.28 14.06 17.54
C ASP A 129 -1.54 14.11 18.39
N GLN A 130 -1.40 13.77 19.67
CA GLN A 130 -2.36 14.15 20.70
C GLN A 130 -1.92 15.51 21.22
#